data_AF-A0A2N6U1X8-F1
#
_entry.id   AF-A0A2N6U1X8-F1
#
_cell.length_a   1.000
_cell.length_b   1.000
_cell.length_c   1.000
_cell.angle_alpha   90.00
_cell.angle_beta   90.00
_cell.angle_gamma   90.00
#
_symmetry.space_group_name_H-M   'P 1'
#
loop_
_entity.id
_entity.type
_entity.pdbx_description
1 polymer ?
#
loop_
_entity_poly.entity_id
_entity_poly.type
_entity_poly.pdbx_seq_one_letter_code
_entity_poly.pdbx_strand_id
1 'polypeptide(L)'
;MSSPSPAATPSAPAPRRTRRGVVLVGPSLAARYRPLVLMGLPLLAILLSPFAATALQAWHRRRVRAGHDGLVEQILGLATVQLVLGALLLWGLFALWALVPLVLTRTVVLFDADAGTLRLRKGLRITDRATLADVDHAVGEAERGGMALIGLRGPERHWTIPEVGWDAASFDGLRALQAAAGFTPVPPREQILAEHRRTRGEARNRELAARVGMPWREEYAQDDAAFRTEFDRIRRVLGGIEQPREGDPTP
;
A
#
# COMPACT_ATOMS: atom_id res chain seq x y z
N MET A 1 10.67 -14.31 -36.29
CA MET A 1 11.73 -14.14 -35.27
C MET A 1 11.38 -12.90 -34.47
N SER A 2 10.70 -13.06 -33.34
CA SER A 2 10.28 -11.93 -32.49
C SER A 2 11.41 -11.60 -31.53
N SER A 3 12.01 -10.42 -31.68
CA SER A 3 13.03 -9.94 -30.75
C SER A 3 12.45 -9.81 -29.34
N PRO A 4 13.14 -10.29 -28.29
CA PRO A 4 12.68 -10.12 -26.92
C PRO A 4 12.66 -8.63 -26.57
N SER A 5 11.51 -8.16 -26.10
CA SER A 5 11.32 -6.83 -25.53
C SER A 5 12.34 -6.59 -24.42
N PRO A 6 13.06 -5.45 -24.38
CA PRO A 6 14.03 -5.19 -23.32
C PRO A 6 13.31 -5.18 -21.98
N ALA A 7 13.70 -6.11 -21.11
CA ALA A 7 13.23 -6.16 -19.73
C ALA A 7 13.40 -4.77 -19.11
N ALA A 8 12.30 -4.18 -18.64
CA ALA A 8 12.29 -2.90 -17.98
C ALA A 8 13.30 -2.95 -16.82
N THR A 9 14.40 -2.22 -16.95
CA THR A 9 15.40 -2.08 -15.90
C THR A 9 14.67 -1.55 -14.66
N PRO A 10 14.80 -2.16 -13.48
CA PRO A 10 14.14 -1.66 -12.29
C PRO A 10 14.62 -0.22 -12.07
N SER A 11 13.70 0.72 -12.24
CA SER A 11 13.92 2.13 -11.93
C SER A 11 14.51 2.21 -10.53
N ALA A 12 15.67 2.88 -10.40
CA ALA A 12 16.27 3.11 -9.10
C ALA A 12 15.23 3.69 -8.12
N PRO A 13 15.24 3.28 -6.85
CA PRO A 13 14.29 3.76 -5.85
C PRO A 13 14.40 5.29 -5.76
N ALA A 14 13.30 5.98 -6.07
CA ALA A 14 13.28 7.43 -6.21
C ALA A 14 12.11 8.02 -5.41
N PRO A 15 12.37 9.08 -4.61
CA PRO A 15 11.32 9.74 -3.85
C PRO A 15 10.32 10.41 -4.79
N ARG A 16 9.04 10.41 -4.40
CA ARG A 16 8.01 11.12 -5.15
C ARG A 16 8.20 12.63 -5.02
N ARG A 17 8.18 13.34 -6.15
CA ARG A 17 8.27 14.81 -6.21
C ARG A 17 6.96 15.42 -6.68
N THR A 18 6.66 16.62 -6.20
CA THR A 18 5.60 17.47 -6.75
C THR A 18 6.04 18.10 -8.07
N ARG A 19 5.11 18.73 -8.81
CA ARG A 19 5.44 19.47 -10.05
C ARG A 19 6.47 20.59 -9.85
N ARG A 20 6.65 21.07 -8.62
CA ARG A 20 7.63 22.09 -8.24
C ARG A 20 8.95 21.50 -7.73
N GLY A 21 9.21 20.21 -7.94
CA GLY A 21 10.45 19.55 -7.51
C GLY A 21 10.50 19.14 -6.03
N VAL A 22 9.59 19.67 -5.19
CA VAL A 22 9.51 19.37 -3.75
C VAL A 22 9.27 17.88 -3.50
N VAL A 23 10.11 17.25 -2.67
CA VAL A 23 10.03 15.85 -2.25
C VAL A 23 8.87 15.67 -1.28
N LEU A 24 8.13 14.58 -1.46
CA LEU A 24 6.96 14.26 -0.67
C LEU A 24 7.28 13.09 0.28
N VAL A 25 7.23 13.36 1.59
CA VAL A 25 7.41 12.36 2.64
C VAL A 25 6.03 11.94 3.16
N GLY A 26 5.70 10.66 2.98
CA GLY A 26 4.39 10.09 3.29
C GLY A 26 3.53 9.81 2.05
N PRO A 27 2.33 9.23 2.23
CA PRO A 27 1.55 8.70 1.12
C PRO A 27 0.99 9.79 0.19
N SER A 28 0.99 9.51 -1.11
CA SER A 28 0.25 10.34 -2.07
C SER A 28 -1.24 9.99 -2.09
N LEU A 29 -2.07 10.98 -2.45
CA LEU A 29 -3.51 10.77 -2.68
C LEU A 29 -3.72 9.67 -3.72
N ALA A 30 -3.02 9.74 -4.86
CA ALA A 30 -3.18 8.78 -5.94
C ALA A 30 -2.84 7.35 -5.52
N ALA A 31 -1.77 7.15 -4.74
CA ALA A 31 -1.36 5.82 -4.30
C ALA A 31 -2.36 5.16 -3.35
N ARG A 32 -3.06 5.94 -2.50
CA ARG A 32 -4.10 5.41 -1.60
C ARG A 32 -5.45 5.26 -2.30
N TYR A 33 -5.78 6.20 -3.19
CA TYR A 33 -7.09 6.31 -3.82
C TYR A 33 -7.30 5.36 -5.00
N ARG A 34 -6.27 5.19 -5.85
CA ARG A 34 -6.36 4.39 -7.09
C ARG A 34 -6.81 2.94 -6.87
N PRO A 35 -6.26 2.15 -5.91
CA PRO A 35 -6.73 0.78 -5.73
C PRO A 35 -8.19 0.70 -5.29
N LEU A 36 -8.63 1.63 -4.43
CA LEU A 36 -10.01 1.69 -3.96
C LEU A 36 -10.98 1.95 -5.12
N VAL A 37 -10.65 2.89 -5.99
CA VAL A 37 -11.50 3.32 -7.11
C VAL A 37 -11.52 2.32 -8.26
N LEU A 38 -10.42 1.61 -8.49
CA LEU A 38 -10.31 0.67 -9.61
C LEU A 38 -10.80 -0.75 -9.28
N MET A 39 -10.77 -1.16 -8.01
CA MET A 39 -11.14 -2.52 -7.63
C MET A 39 -12.33 -2.58 -6.66
N GLY A 40 -12.31 -1.80 -5.58
CA GLY A 40 -13.35 -1.89 -4.53
C GLY A 40 -14.67 -1.25 -4.93
N LEU A 41 -14.62 0.03 -5.32
CA LEU A 41 -15.81 0.83 -5.62
C LEU A 41 -16.62 0.34 -6.83
N PRO A 42 -16.02 -0.16 -7.93
CA PRO A 42 -16.79 -0.69 -9.06
C PRO A 42 -17.65 -1.89 -8.66
N LEU A 43 -17.14 -2.78 -7.81
CA LEU A 43 -17.89 -3.96 -7.34
C LEU A 43 -19.11 -3.54 -6.52
N LEU A 44 -18.95 -2.60 -5.59
CA LEU A 44 -20.06 -2.04 -4.81
C LEU A 44 -21.07 -1.31 -5.70
N ALA A 45 -20.59 -0.55 -6.69
CA ALA A 45 -21.44 0.19 -7.61
C ALA A 45 -22.27 -0.75 -8.52
N ILE A 46 -21.68 -1.86 -8.97
CA ILE A 46 -22.39 -2.90 -9.73
C ILE A 46 -23.45 -3.56 -8.85
N LEU A 47 -23.09 -3.94 -7.61
CA LEU A 47 -24.01 -4.56 -6.66
C LEU A 47 -25.23 -3.68 -6.36
N LEU A 48 -25.03 -2.37 -6.25
CA LEU A 48 -26.08 -1.39 -5.94
C LEU A 48 -26.74 -0.78 -7.19
N SER A 49 -26.25 -1.11 -8.39
CA SER A 49 -26.76 -0.57 -9.66
C SER A 49 -28.26 -0.77 -9.88
N PRO A 50 -28.93 -1.85 -9.42
CA PRO A 50 -30.37 -1.99 -9.59
C PRO A 50 -31.15 -0.86 -8.92
N PHE A 51 -30.71 -0.36 -7.76
CA PHE A 51 -31.35 0.75 -7.05
C PHE A 51 -31.20 2.08 -7.80
N ALA A 52 -30.02 2.32 -8.38
CA ALA A 52 -29.83 3.51 -9.22
C ALA A 52 -30.61 3.41 -10.54
N ALA A 53 -30.71 2.20 -11.11
CA ALA A 53 -31.48 1.96 -12.32
C ALA A 53 -32.98 2.20 -12.10
N THR A 54 -33.56 1.79 -10.97
CA THR A 54 -34.97 2.10 -10.67
C THR A 54 -35.23 3.59 -10.53
N ALA A 55 -34.30 4.35 -9.93
CA ALA A 55 -34.39 5.81 -9.87
C ALA A 55 -34.31 6.46 -11.27
N LEU A 56 -33.38 6.01 -12.11
CA LEU A 56 -33.27 6.42 -13.52
C LEU A 56 -34.54 6.10 -14.31
N GLN A 57 -35.12 4.93 -14.09
CA GLN A 57 -36.36 4.50 -14.74
C GLN A 57 -37.55 5.37 -14.31
N ALA A 58 -37.65 5.71 -13.02
CA ALA A 58 -38.68 6.60 -12.51
C ALA A 58 -38.55 8.02 -13.10
N TRP A 59 -37.32 8.53 -13.21
CA TRP A 59 -37.02 9.81 -13.86
C TRP A 59 -37.40 9.79 -15.34
N HIS A 60 -36.99 8.75 -16.07
CA HIS A 60 -37.32 8.56 -17.49
C HIS A 60 -38.84 8.57 -17.72
N ARG A 61 -39.61 7.81 -16.94
CA ARG A 61 -41.08 7.79 -17.05
C ARG A 61 -41.70 9.17 -16.82
N ARG A 62 -41.15 10.00 -15.93
CA ARG A 62 -41.62 11.38 -15.72
C ARG A 62 -41.32 12.27 -16.93
N ARG A 63 -40.16 12.12 -17.55
CA ARG A 63 -39.74 12.87 -18.75
C ARG A 63 -40.63 12.56 -19.96
N VAL A 64 -40.87 11.28 -20.23
CA VAL A 64 -41.78 10.81 -21.29
C VAL A 64 -43.19 11.35 -21.07
N ARG A 65 -43.71 11.28 -19.83
CA ARG A 65 -45.04 11.87 -19.50
C ARG A 65 -45.10 13.38 -19.68
N ALA A 66 -43.97 14.07 -19.54
CA ALA A 66 -43.86 15.50 -19.82
C ALA A 66 -43.67 15.81 -21.31
N GLY A 67 -43.88 14.83 -22.20
CA GLY A 67 -43.84 14.99 -23.66
C GLY A 67 -42.43 15.02 -24.27
N HIS A 68 -41.41 14.57 -23.53
CA HIS A 68 -40.04 14.48 -24.05
C HIS A 68 -39.78 13.08 -24.60
N ASP A 69 -39.66 12.96 -25.94
CA ASP A 69 -39.40 11.70 -26.65
C ASP A 69 -38.13 11.79 -27.53
N GLY A 70 -37.08 12.42 -27.00
CA GLY A 70 -35.81 12.57 -27.70
C GLY A 70 -35.00 11.26 -27.76
N LEU A 71 -33.88 11.31 -28.50
CA LEU A 71 -32.93 10.18 -28.60
C LEU A 71 -32.40 9.73 -27.24
N VAL A 72 -32.25 10.66 -26.29
CA VAL A 72 -31.79 10.35 -24.92
C VAL A 72 -32.80 9.47 -24.21
N GLU A 73 -34.10 9.81 -24.28
CA GLU A 73 -35.18 9.03 -23.69
C GLU A 73 -35.29 7.64 -24.34
N GLN A 74 -35.13 7.53 -25.67
CA GLN A 74 -35.13 6.24 -26.36
C GLN A 74 -33.97 5.33 -25.91
N ILE A 75 -32.75 5.88 -25.81
CA ILE A 75 -31.57 5.14 -25.33
C ILE A 75 -31.73 4.72 -23.87
N LEU A 76 -32.28 5.61 -23.03
CA LEU A 76 -32.55 5.29 -21.63
C LEU A 76 -33.71 4.32 -21.43
N GLY A 77 -34.52 4.06 -22.45
CA GLY A 77 -35.57 3.04 -22.42
C GLY A 77 -35.04 1.61 -22.24
N LEU A 78 -33.77 1.36 -22.60
CA LEU A 78 -33.14 0.05 -22.43
C LEU A 78 -32.71 -0.17 -20.97
N ALA A 79 -33.20 -1.26 -20.37
CA ALA A 79 -32.89 -1.63 -18.98
C ALA A 79 -31.38 -1.82 -18.74
N THR A 80 -30.65 -2.38 -19.71
CA THR A 80 -29.20 -2.55 -19.65
C THR A 80 -28.46 -1.21 -19.59
N VAL A 81 -28.93 -0.21 -20.35
CA VAL A 81 -28.36 1.15 -20.31
C VAL A 81 -28.58 1.79 -18.95
N GLN A 82 -29.77 1.63 -18.36
CA GLN A 82 -30.07 2.14 -17.02
C GLN A 82 -29.19 1.49 -15.93
N LEU A 83 -28.94 0.19 -16.04
CA LEU A 83 -28.05 -0.53 -15.11
C LEU A 83 -26.59 -0.06 -15.23
N VAL A 84 -26.07 0.04 -16.46
CA VAL A 84 -24.69 0.53 -16.69
C VAL A 84 -24.55 1.97 -16.21
N LEU A 85 -25.50 2.84 -16.55
CA LEU A 85 -25.46 4.24 -16.12
C LEU A 85 -25.60 4.36 -14.61
N GLY A 86 -26.48 3.55 -13.99
CA GLY A 86 -26.62 3.48 -12.54
C GLY A 86 -25.33 3.05 -11.85
N ALA A 87 -24.65 2.02 -12.36
CA ALA A 87 -23.34 1.59 -11.87
C ALA A 87 -22.29 2.69 -12.02
N LEU A 88 -22.21 3.38 -13.16
CA LEU A 88 -21.24 4.45 -13.39
C LEU A 88 -21.49 5.66 -12.48
N LEU A 89 -22.75 6.05 -12.28
CA LEU A 89 -23.13 7.16 -11.39
C LEU A 89 -22.79 6.84 -9.94
N LEU A 90 -23.13 5.65 -9.46
CA LEU A 90 -22.79 5.20 -8.11
C LEU A 90 -21.29 5.09 -7.93
N TRP A 91 -20.58 4.55 -8.92
CA TRP A 91 -19.12 4.47 -8.89
C TRP A 91 -18.49 5.86 -8.79
N GLY A 92 -18.90 6.80 -9.64
CA GLY A 92 -18.44 8.19 -9.59
C GLY A 92 -18.76 8.89 -8.27
N LEU A 93 -19.97 8.67 -7.74
CA LEU A 93 -20.41 9.22 -6.46
C LEU A 93 -19.57 8.68 -5.30
N PHE A 94 -19.40 7.35 -5.20
CA PHE A 94 -18.58 6.75 -4.16
C PHE A 94 -17.11 7.12 -4.31
N ALA A 95 -16.61 7.21 -5.54
CA ALA A 95 -15.25 7.66 -5.82
C ALA A 95 -15.06 9.09 -5.30
N LEU A 96 -15.97 10.01 -5.62
CA LEU A 96 -15.93 11.38 -5.14
C LEU A 96 -16.02 11.43 -3.61
N TRP A 97 -16.95 10.67 -3.02
CA TRP A 97 -17.17 10.64 -1.59
C TRP A 97 -15.97 10.09 -0.81
N ALA A 98 -15.34 9.01 -1.31
CA ALA A 98 -14.14 8.43 -0.73
C ALA A 98 -12.92 9.35 -0.82
N LEU A 99 -12.89 10.27 -1.79
CA LEU A 99 -11.81 11.25 -1.93
C LEU A 99 -11.82 12.27 -0.80
N VAL A 100 -13.01 12.67 -0.32
CA VAL A 100 -13.17 13.72 0.71
C VAL A 100 -12.43 13.40 2.01
N PRO A 101 -12.69 12.28 2.72
CA PRO A 101 -12.00 11.98 3.97
C PRO A 101 -10.50 11.78 3.74
N LEU A 102 -10.12 11.21 2.59
CA LEU A 102 -8.72 10.97 2.23
C LEU A 102 -7.96 12.30 2.06
N VAL A 103 -8.59 13.30 1.44
CA VAL A 103 -8.01 14.66 1.30
C VAL A 103 -7.97 15.38 2.64
N LEU A 104 -8.97 15.24 3.50
CA LEU A 104 -9.04 15.95 4.77
C LEU A 104 -8.10 15.37 5.85
N THR A 105 -7.92 14.05 5.90
CA THR A 105 -7.11 13.37 6.93
C THR A 105 -5.65 13.18 6.54
N ARG A 106 -5.29 13.46 5.28
CA ARG A 106 -3.92 13.26 4.79
C ARG A 106 -2.93 14.14 5.54
N THR A 107 -1.96 13.50 6.17
CA THR A 107 -0.80 14.19 6.78
C THR A 107 0.44 13.84 5.98
N VAL A 108 1.12 14.85 5.43
CA VAL A 108 2.35 14.68 4.64
C VAL A 108 3.33 15.80 4.94
N VAL A 109 4.62 15.50 4.81
CA VAL A 109 5.68 16.50 4.89
C VAL A 109 6.18 16.79 3.48
N LEU A 110 6.22 18.08 3.15
CA LEU A 110 6.77 18.59 1.90
C LEU A 110 8.19 19.07 2.19
N PHE A 111 9.17 18.39 1.62
CA PHE A 111 10.58 18.68 1.76
C PHE A 111 11.11 19.35 0.49
N ASP A 112 11.51 20.61 0.63
CA ASP A 112 12.18 21.36 -0.42
C ASP A 112 13.69 21.20 -0.24
N ALA A 113 14.31 20.40 -1.12
CA ALA A 113 15.73 20.08 -1.05
C ALA A 113 16.62 21.29 -1.40
N ASP A 114 16.14 22.18 -2.27
CA ASP A 114 16.91 23.32 -2.74
C ASP A 114 16.91 24.44 -1.68
N ALA A 115 15.75 24.67 -1.05
CA ALA A 115 15.60 25.69 -0.01
C ALA A 115 15.92 25.17 1.41
N GLY A 116 16.08 23.87 1.59
CA GLY A 116 16.27 23.26 2.92
C GLY A 116 15.08 23.46 3.86
N THR A 117 13.86 23.56 3.33
CA THR A 117 12.65 23.84 4.13
C THR A 117 11.70 22.64 4.18
N LEU A 118 11.05 22.49 5.33
CA LEU A 118 10.09 21.44 5.61
C LEU A 118 8.74 22.05 5.95
N ARG A 119 7.68 21.53 5.34
CA ARG A 119 6.30 21.99 5.59
C ARG A 119 5.41 20.81 5.90
N LEU A 120 4.85 20.79 7.10
CA LEU A 120 3.84 19.82 7.50
C LEU A 120 2.48 20.25 6.97
N ARG A 121 1.89 19.41 6.12
CA ARG A 121 0.55 19.62 5.58
C ARG A 121 -0.41 18.58 6.15
N LYS A 122 -1.45 19.06 6.86
CA LYS A 122 -2.60 18.26 7.30
C LYS A 122 -3.82 18.67 6.48
N GLY A 123 -4.31 17.72 5.71
CA GLY A 123 -5.31 17.89 4.66
C GLY A 123 -4.95 18.97 3.64
N LEU A 124 -5.71 20.06 3.62
CA LEU A 124 -5.49 21.21 2.74
C LEU A 124 -4.64 22.32 3.36
N ARG A 125 -4.38 22.26 4.67
CA ARG A 125 -3.70 23.33 5.42
C ARG A 125 -2.24 22.98 5.70
N ILE A 126 -1.37 23.98 5.66
CA ILE A 126 -0.01 23.86 6.21
C ILE A 126 -0.14 24.15 7.70
N THR A 127 0.13 23.14 8.52
CA THR A 127 -0.01 23.23 9.98
C THR A 127 1.27 23.73 10.62
N ASP A 128 2.43 23.32 10.08
CA ASP A 128 3.71 23.65 10.67
C ASP A 128 4.83 23.79 9.63
N ARG A 129 5.90 24.50 9.98
CA ARG A 129 7.11 24.71 9.16
C ARG A 129 8.37 24.56 10.01
N ALA A 130 9.39 23.96 9.41
CA ALA A 130 10.71 23.79 10.02
C ALA A 130 11.79 23.92 8.94
N THR A 131 13.03 24.12 9.35
CA THR A 131 14.18 24.04 8.45
C THR A 131 14.86 22.68 8.60
N LEU A 132 15.66 22.30 7.60
CA LEU A 132 16.42 21.06 7.65
C LEU A 132 17.40 21.01 8.84
N ALA A 133 17.94 22.17 9.23
CA ALA A 133 18.84 22.30 10.38
C ALA A 133 18.14 22.07 11.74
N ASP A 134 16.81 22.15 11.77
CA ASP A 134 16.01 21.86 12.95
C ASP A 134 15.72 20.36 13.10
N VAL A 135 16.03 19.51 12.11
CA VAL A 135 15.74 18.08 12.21
C VAL A 135 16.76 17.41 13.12
N ASP A 136 16.28 16.83 14.22
CA ASP A 136 17.11 16.12 15.19
C ASP A 136 17.17 14.61 14.91
N HIS A 137 16.04 14.02 14.53
CA HIS A 137 15.97 12.63 14.09
C HIS A 137 14.81 12.42 13.13
N ALA A 138 14.94 11.43 12.24
CA ALA A 138 13.88 11.01 11.33
C ALA A 138 13.87 9.49 11.25
N VAL A 139 12.81 8.85 11.75
CA VAL A 139 12.66 7.40 11.82
C VAL A 139 11.34 7.01 11.15
N GLY A 140 11.28 5.85 10.51
CA GLY A 140 10.03 5.38 9.94
C GLY A 140 9.97 3.88 9.73
N GLU A 141 8.76 3.35 9.86
CA GLU A 141 8.46 1.94 9.69
C GLU A 141 8.18 1.61 8.22
N ALA A 142 8.86 0.58 7.71
CA ALA A 142 8.74 0.15 6.31
C ALA A 142 7.41 -0.58 6.02
N GLU A 143 6.73 -1.08 7.04
CA GLU A 143 5.53 -1.89 6.92
C GLU A 143 4.29 -1.08 6.52
N ARG A 144 3.30 -1.76 5.93
CA ARG A 144 2.06 -1.12 5.53
C ARG A 144 1.28 -0.69 6.79
N GLY A 145 0.90 0.58 6.85
CA GLY A 145 0.31 1.18 8.06
C GLY A 145 1.35 1.75 9.03
N GLY A 146 2.63 1.49 8.79
CA GLY A 146 3.72 2.01 9.61
C GLY A 146 3.82 3.53 9.57
N MET A 147 4.33 4.11 10.66
CA MET A 147 4.42 5.55 10.84
C MET A 147 5.86 6.04 10.67
N ALA A 148 6.02 7.29 10.28
CA ALA A 148 7.28 8.02 10.41
C ALA A 148 7.17 9.08 11.52
N LEU A 149 8.25 9.24 12.25
CA LEU A 149 8.43 10.26 13.27
C LEU A 149 9.61 11.15 12.86
N ILE A 150 9.37 12.45 12.77
CA ILE A 150 10.42 13.45 12.55
C ILE A 150 10.48 14.31 13.81
N GLY A 151 11.56 14.18 14.56
CA GLY A 151 11.87 15.04 15.70
C GLY A 151 12.50 16.35 15.23
N LEU A 152 11.99 17.45 15.75
CA LEU A 152 12.50 18.79 15.50
C LEU A 152 13.13 19.36 16.77
N ARG A 153 14.14 20.21 16.59
CA ARG A 153 14.84 20.90 17.66
C ARG A 153 13.87 21.82 18.41
N GLY A 154 13.80 21.61 19.72
CA GLY A 154 12.86 22.29 20.62
C GLY A 154 12.15 21.30 21.53
N PRO A 155 11.55 21.76 22.65
CA PRO A 155 10.87 20.87 23.59
C PRO A 155 9.68 20.17 22.91
N GLU A 156 9.75 18.85 22.85
CA GLU A 156 8.70 17.92 22.42
C GLU A 156 8.10 18.15 21.02
N ARG A 157 8.82 18.81 20.11
CA ARG A 157 8.29 19.09 18.77
C ARG A 157 8.53 17.92 17.82
N HIS A 158 7.51 17.08 17.68
CA HIS A 158 7.57 15.91 16.79
C HIS A 158 6.47 15.95 15.74
N TRP A 159 6.80 15.55 14.52
CA TRP A 159 5.83 15.35 13.45
C TRP A 159 5.64 13.87 13.19
N THR A 160 4.41 13.40 13.40
CA THR A 160 3.99 12.04 13.03
C THR A 160 3.37 12.03 11.64
N ILE A 161 3.90 11.18 10.78
CA ILE A 161 3.42 10.97 9.41
C ILE A 161 2.88 9.54 9.32
N PRO A 162 1.56 9.36 9.20
CA PRO A 162 0.97 8.04 9.09
C PRO A 162 1.25 7.41 7.73
N GLU A 163 1.27 6.08 7.69
CA GLU A 163 1.35 5.26 6.47
C GLU A 163 2.57 5.56 5.57
N VAL A 164 3.73 5.88 6.17
CA VAL A 164 4.96 6.13 5.40
C VAL A 164 5.39 4.89 4.59
N GLY A 165 5.14 3.69 5.13
CA GLY A 165 5.41 2.41 4.48
C GLY A 165 4.33 1.93 3.50
N TRP A 166 3.39 2.81 3.08
CA TRP A 166 2.35 2.45 2.10
C TRP A 166 2.93 2.02 0.75
N ASP A 167 3.86 2.79 0.19
CA ASP A 167 4.56 2.49 -1.06
C ASP A 167 6.05 2.85 -0.95
N ALA A 168 6.88 2.30 -1.85
CA ALA A 168 8.33 2.54 -1.84
C ALA A 168 8.67 4.03 -2.01
N ALA A 169 7.99 4.73 -2.91
CA ALA A 169 8.25 6.15 -3.20
C ALA A 169 7.97 7.10 -2.01
N SER A 170 7.02 6.77 -1.15
CA SER A 170 6.71 7.51 0.08
C SER A 170 7.79 7.30 1.14
N PHE A 171 8.28 6.06 1.25
CA PHE A 171 9.39 5.69 2.13
C PHE A 171 10.73 6.28 1.64
N ASP A 172 10.96 6.30 0.32
CA ASP A 172 12.13 6.94 -0.29
C ASP A 172 12.13 8.46 -0.05
N GLY A 173 10.96 9.08 0.12
CA GLY A 173 10.85 10.47 0.58
C GLY A 173 11.49 10.68 1.95
N LEU A 174 11.25 9.76 2.90
CA LEU A 174 11.89 9.78 4.23
C LEU A 174 13.39 9.57 4.11
N ARG A 175 13.84 8.61 3.29
CA ARG A 175 15.26 8.36 3.04
C ARG A 175 15.97 9.58 2.44
N ALA A 176 15.31 10.29 1.52
CA ALA A 176 15.83 11.51 0.95
C ALA A 176 15.93 12.64 1.99
N LEU A 177 14.96 12.74 2.91
CA LEU A 177 15.04 13.66 4.04
C LEU A 177 16.21 13.32 4.97
N GLN A 178 16.38 12.04 5.33
CA GLN A 178 17.48 11.57 6.17
C GLN A 178 18.84 11.92 5.54
N ALA A 179 19.01 11.61 4.25
CA ALA A 179 20.22 11.93 3.50
C ALA A 179 20.52 13.43 3.52
N ALA A 180 19.50 14.28 3.31
CA ALA A 180 19.67 15.72 3.31
C ALA A 180 19.99 16.28 4.71
N ALA A 181 19.40 15.71 5.76
CA ALA A 181 19.68 16.09 7.15
C ALA A 181 21.03 15.59 7.67
N GLY A 182 21.80 14.85 6.84
CA GLY A 182 23.11 14.30 7.21
C GLY A 182 23.04 13.00 8.01
N PHE A 183 21.88 12.36 8.11
CA PHE A 183 21.74 11.04 8.71
C PHE A 183 22.06 9.94 7.71
N THR A 184 22.48 8.78 8.22
CA THR A 184 22.58 7.55 7.42
C THR A 184 21.17 7.15 6.95
N PRO A 185 20.88 7.17 5.63
CA PRO A 185 19.56 6.82 5.15
C PRO A 185 19.28 5.35 5.44
N VAL A 186 18.08 5.06 5.91
CA VAL A 186 17.62 3.68 6.13
C VAL A 186 17.66 2.91 4.78
N PRO A 187 17.88 1.58 4.76
CA PRO A 187 17.84 0.80 3.51
C PRO A 187 16.52 0.98 2.74
N PRO A 188 16.48 0.70 1.43
CA PRO A 188 15.25 0.68 0.67
C PRO A 188 14.18 -0.21 1.31
N ARG A 189 12.92 0.22 1.23
CA ARG A 189 11.76 -0.48 1.83
C ARG A 189 11.74 -1.98 1.51
N GLU A 190 12.03 -2.34 0.27
CA GLU A 190 11.99 -3.73 -0.20
C GLU A 190 13.02 -4.62 0.49
N GLN A 191 14.19 -4.07 0.81
CA GLN A 191 15.24 -4.80 1.53
C GLN A 191 14.81 -5.08 2.97
N ILE A 192 14.26 -4.08 3.66
CA ILE A 192 13.73 -4.22 5.03
C ILE A 192 12.60 -5.25 5.06
N LEU A 193 11.67 -5.19 4.11
CA LEU A 193 10.57 -6.16 4.03
C LEU A 193 11.06 -7.57 3.69
N ALA A 194 12.09 -7.70 2.85
CA ALA A 194 12.70 -8.99 2.55
C ALA A 194 13.42 -9.58 3.77
N GLU A 195 14.05 -8.75 4.58
CA GLU A 195 14.66 -9.15 5.84
C GLU A 195 13.60 -9.56 6.88
N HIS A 196 12.57 -8.73 7.11
CA HIS A 196 11.45 -9.07 8.00
C HIS A 196 10.73 -10.36 7.59
N ARG A 197 10.61 -10.64 6.29
CA ARG A 197 10.05 -11.90 5.80
C ARG A 197 10.97 -13.09 6.11
N ARG A 198 12.28 -12.93 5.92
CA ARG A 198 13.27 -13.97 6.25
C ARG A 198 13.25 -14.29 7.74
N THR A 199 13.37 -13.29 8.61
CA THR A 199 13.35 -13.49 10.07
C THR A 199 12.06 -14.14 10.57
N ARG A 200 10.90 -13.75 10.04
CA ARG A 200 9.61 -14.39 10.39
C ARG A 200 9.49 -15.82 9.87
N GLY A 201 9.97 -16.07 8.65
CA GLY A 201 10.02 -17.41 8.07
C GLY A 201 10.88 -18.34 8.94
N GLU A 202 12.07 -17.88 9.28
CA GLU A 202 13.01 -18.59 10.17
C GLU A 202 12.41 -18.87 11.55
N ALA A 203 11.84 -17.86 12.21
CA ALA A 203 11.21 -18.03 13.53
C ALA A 203 10.09 -19.06 13.49
N ARG A 204 9.24 -19.02 12.45
CA ARG A 204 8.18 -20.02 12.24
C ARG A 204 8.75 -21.41 11.98
N ASN A 205 9.79 -21.53 11.17
CA ASN A 205 10.41 -22.82 10.86
C ASN A 205 11.07 -23.43 12.12
N ARG A 206 11.73 -22.61 12.95
CA ARG A 206 12.27 -23.03 14.25
C ARG A 206 11.18 -23.54 15.18
N GLU A 207 10.06 -22.82 15.25
CA GLU A 207 8.91 -23.24 16.06
C GLU A 207 8.33 -24.58 15.58
N LEU A 208 8.20 -24.78 14.26
CA LEU A 208 7.76 -26.04 13.69
C LEU A 208 8.75 -27.19 13.97
N ALA A 209 10.05 -26.95 13.80
CA ALA A 209 11.09 -27.93 14.11
C ALA A 209 11.02 -28.35 15.59
N ALA A 210 10.92 -27.37 16.49
CA ALA A 210 10.82 -27.61 17.93
C ALA A 210 9.57 -28.44 18.30
N ARG A 211 8.41 -28.18 17.68
CA ARG A 211 7.17 -28.95 17.92
C ARG A 211 7.28 -30.42 17.53
N VAL A 212 8.12 -30.72 16.54
CA VAL A 212 8.30 -32.06 15.98
C VAL A 212 9.55 -32.73 16.55
N GLY A 213 10.33 -32.04 17.39
CA GLY A 213 11.60 -32.56 17.92
C GLY A 213 12.73 -32.64 16.88
N MET A 214 12.58 -31.93 15.76
CA MET A 214 13.58 -31.86 14.69
C MET A 214 14.73 -30.93 15.11
N PRO A 215 16.01 -31.37 15.00
CA PRO A 215 17.15 -30.53 15.31
C PRO A 215 17.29 -29.39 14.30
N TRP A 216 17.52 -28.17 14.80
CA TRP A 216 17.71 -26.98 13.95
C TRP A 216 19.10 -26.99 13.30
N ARG A 217 19.17 -26.62 12.01
CA ARG A 217 20.40 -26.37 11.27
C ARG A 217 20.39 -24.96 10.69
N GLU A 218 21.54 -24.28 10.70
CA GLU A 218 21.69 -22.92 10.17
C GLU A 218 21.34 -22.82 8.67
N GLU A 219 21.51 -23.90 7.91
CA GLU A 219 21.14 -23.99 6.49
C GLU A 219 19.64 -23.70 6.28
N TYR A 220 18.77 -24.05 7.24
CA TYR A 220 17.33 -23.81 7.17
C TYR A 220 16.93 -22.35 7.30
N ALA A 221 17.81 -21.49 7.82
CA ALA A 221 17.58 -20.05 7.89
C ALA A 221 17.70 -19.39 6.51
N GLN A 222 18.47 -19.99 5.61
CA GLN A 222 18.78 -19.44 4.29
C GLN A 222 18.03 -20.17 3.17
N ASP A 223 17.81 -21.48 3.33
CA ASP A 223 17.11 -22.33 2.35
C ASP A 223 15.81 -22.92 2.93
N ASP A 224 14.70 -22.25 2.61
CA ASP A 224 13.34 -22.67 2.94
C ASP A 224 12.95 -24.01 2.31
N ALA A 225 13.54 -24.38 1.16
CA ALA A 225 13.24 -25.63 0.48
C ALA A 225 13.93 -26.80 1.20
N ALA A 226 15.19 -26.63 1.60
CA ALA A 226 15.91 -27.61 2.41
C ALA A 226 15.18 -27.91 3.72
N PHE A 227 14.66 -26.88 4.40
CA PHE A 227 13.82 -27.07 5.59
C PHE A 227 12.57 -27.91 5.29
N ARG A 228 11.81 -27.58 4.24
CA ARG A 228 10.57 -28.30 3.90
C ARG A 228 10.82 -29.76 3.55
N THR A 229 11.86 -30.05 2.78
CA THR A 229 12.21 -31.42 2.42
C THR A 229 12.52 -32.26 3.66
N GLU A 230 13.30 -31.71 4.59
CA GLU A 230 13.66 -32.43 5.81
C GLU A 230 12.49 -32.53 6.80
N PHE A 231 11.68 -31.48 6.92
CA PHE A 231 10.48 -31.47 7.74
C PHE A 231 9.45 -32.51 7.25
N ASP A 232 9.22 -32.60 5.94
CA ASP A 232 8.34 -33.61 5.35
C ASP A 232 8.87 -35.04 5.58
N ARG A 233 10.20 -35.23 5.49
CA ARG A 233 10.85 -36.51 5.83
C ARG A 233 10.56 -36.90 7.28
N ILE A 234 10.82 -36.01 8.23
CA ILE A 234 10.60 -36.28 9.66
C ILE A 234 9.13 -36.55 9.95
N ARG A 235 8.21 -35.83 9.29
CA ARG A 235 6.77 -36.10 9.41
C ARG A 235 6.42 -37.52 8.93
N ARG A 236 7.07 -38.04 7.88
CA ARG A 236 6.91 -39.43 7.43
C ARG A 236 7.53 -40.45 8.38
N VAL A 237 8.65 -40.12 9.03
CA VAL A 237 9.27 -40.95 10.08
C VAL A 237 8.32 -41.09 11.28
N LEU A 238 7.78 -39.97 11.79
CA LEU A 238 6.79 -39.99 12.87
C LEU A 238 5.49 -40.70 12.48
N GLY A 239 5.11 -40.65 11.20
CA GLY A 239 3.99 -41.41 10.64
C GLY A 239 4.29 -42.90 10.41
N GLY A 240 5.49 -43.40 10.72
CA GLY A 240 5.89 -44.80 10.55
C GLY A 240 6.11 -45.24 9.09
N ILE A 241 6.20 -44.29 8.15
CA ILE A 241 6.33 -44.56 6.71
C ILE A 241 7.81 -44.70 6.30
N GLU A 242 8.71 -43.99 7.00
CA GLU A 242 10.14 -43.91 6.68
C GLU A 242 10.99 -44.29 7.91
N GLN A 243 12.17 -44.89 7.72
CA GLN A 243 13.03 -45.31 8.83
C GLN A 243 13.69 -44.08 9.49
N PRO A 244 13.73 -44.00 10.85
CA PRO A 244 14.40 -42.91 11.56
C PRO A 244 15.93 -42.97 11.36
N ARG A 245 16.55 -41.80 11.23
CA ARG A 245 18.01 -41.63 11.24
C ARG A 245 18.51 -41.25 12.64
N GLU A 246 19.82 -41.34 12.83
CA GLU A 246 20.47 -40.91 14.08
C GLU A 246 20.20 -39.42 14.34
N GLY A 247 19.63 -39.10 15.51
CA GLY A 247 19.21 -37.75 15.89
C GLY A 247 17.78 -37.36 15.47
N ASP A 248 17.03 -38.23 14.80
CA ASP A 248 15.62 -38.01 14.51
C ASP A 248 14.73 -38.28 15.74
N PRO A 249 13.59 -37.59 15.87
CA PRO A 249 12.61 -37.86 16.92
C PRO A 249 12.04 -39.28 16.75
N THR A 250 11.91 -40.00 17.86
CA THR A 250 11.26 -41.31 17.88
C THR A 250 9.74 -41.14 17.82
N PRO A 251 9.02 -41.97 17.04
CA PRO A 251 7.55 -41.95 16.97
C PRO A 251 6.88 -42.22 18.31
#